data_AF-A0A2R6JZ83-F1
#
_entry.id   AF-A0A2R6JZ83-F1
#
_cell.length_a   1.000
_cell.length_b   1.000
_cell.length_c   1.000
_cell.angle_alpha   90.00
_cell.angle_beta   90.00
_cell.angle_gamma   90.00
#
_symmetry.space_group_name_H-M   'P 1'
#
loop_
_entity.id
_entity.type
_entity.pdbx_description
1 polymer ?
#
loop_
_entity_poly.entity_id
_entity_poly.type
_entity_poly.pdbx_seq_one_letter_code
_entity_poly.pdbx_strand_id
1 'polypeptide(L)' 'MRDHDSTDITGYNIVDQAPVGITKFDTTAEGTPVVYANDRFLEMTGYDESAVLGEDWLALRGPGTDGERVERL' A
#
# COMPACT_ATOMS: atom_id res chain seq x y z
N MET A 1 15.65 22.26 8.01
CA MET A 1 14.96 20.96 7.93
C MET A 1 13.99 21.13 6.78
N ARG A 2 14.26 20.50 5.62
CA ARG A 2 13.44 20.75 4.42
C ARG A 2 12.18 19.92 4.52
N ASP A 3 11.06 20.59 4.66
CA ASP A 3 9.75 20.02 4.40
C ASP A 3 9.73 19.57 2.94
N HIS A 4 9.83 18.27 2.74
CA HIS A 4 9.54 17.66 1.45
C HIS A 4 8.03 17.49 1.40
N ASP A 5 7.32 18.60 1.19
CA ASP A 5 5.94 18.53 0.70
C ASP A 5 6.02 17.94 -0.70
N SER A 6 5.87 16.61 -0.77
CA SER A 6 6.00 15.79 -1.98
C SER A 6 4.74 15.84 -2.84
N THR A 7 3.93 16.88 -2.67
CA THR A 7 2.71 17.09 -3.43
C THR A 7 3.02 18.10 -4.53
N ASP A 8 2.92 17.66 -5.78
CA ASP A 8 2.93 18.50 -6.98
C ASP A 8 4.26 19.15 -7.38
N ILE A 9 5.12 18.36 -8.04
CA ILE A 9 5.91 18.90 -9.15
C ILE A 9 5.62 18.05 -10.38
N THR A 10 4.82 18.62 -11.30
CA THR A 10 4.33 18.02 -12.56
C THR A 10 3.22 16.99 -12.30
N GLY A 11 2.16 16.97 -13.11
CA GLY A 11 1.14 15.90 -13.10
C GLY A 11 1.68 14.53 -13.56
N TYR A 12 2.91 14.21 -13.16
CA TYR A 12 3.70 13.04 -13.49
C TYR A 12 4.10 12.39 -12.16
N ASN A 13 3.15 11.67 -11.58
CA ASN A 13 3.42 10.93 -10.37
C ASN A 13 4.19 9.65 -10.72
N ILE A 14 5.48 9.62 -10.38
CA ILE A 14 6.37 8.49 -10.67
C ILE A 14 5.87 7.17 -10.05
N VAL A 15 5.14 7.23 -8.93
CA VAL A 15 4.61 6.02 -8.29
C VAL A 15 3.41 5.44 -9.02
N ASP A 16 2.61 6.26 -9.71
CA ASP A 16 1.50 5.80 -10.54
C ASP A 16 2.00 5.11 -11.83
N GLN A 17 3.11 5.60 -12.40
CA GLN A 17 3.69 5.08 -13.65
C GLN A 17 4.64 3.89 -13.45
N ALA A 18 4.83 3.43 -12.22
CA ALA A 18 5.77 2.36 -11.93
C ALA A 18 5.29 1.02 -12.52
N PRO A 19 6.16 0.22 -13.17
CA PRO A 19 5.79 -1.10 -13.70
C PRO A 19 5.58 -2.17 -12.61
N VAL A 20 5.63 -1.77 -11.35
CA VAL A 20 5.49 -2.61 -10.16
C VAL A 20 4.38 -2.09 -9.26
N GLY A 21 3.75 -2.99 -8.48
CA GLY A 21 2.78 -2.59 -7.46
C GLY A 21 3.45 -1.85 -6.31
N ILE A 22 2.89 -0.70 -5.92
CA ILE A 22 3.37 0.16 -4.84
C ILE A 22 2.21 0.44 -3.87
N THR A 23 2.48 0.28 -2.58
CA THR A 23 1.56 0.65 -1.48
C THR A 23 2.27 1.56 -0.48
N LYS A 24 1.55 2.53 0.07
CA LYS A 24 2.03 3.41 1.16
C LYS A 24 1.21 3.16 2.41
N PHE A 25 1.87 3.11 3.56
CA PHE A 25 1.25 2.92 4.86
C PHE A 25 1.35 4.19 5.69
N ASP A 26 0.35 4.43 6.54
CA ASP A 26 0.46 5.41 7.61
C ASP A 26 0.91 4.71 8.89
N THR A 27 2.20 4.83 9.21
CA THR A 27 2.79 4.23 10.41
C THR A 27 2.46 4.99 11.70
N THR A 28 1.73 6.11 11.61
CA THR A 28 1.32 6.91 12.77
C THR A 28 -0.09 6.55 13.26
N ALA A 29 -0.88 5.88 12.41
CA ALA A 29 -2.19 5.35 12.77
C ALA A 29 -2.08 3.93 13.36
N GLU A 30 -3.00 3.58 14.26
CA GLU A 30 -3.12 2.22 14.81
C GLU A 30 -3.40 1.22 13.66
N GLY A 31 -2.74 0.06 13.69
CA GLY A 31 -2.84 -0.95 12.62
C GLY A 31 -1.96 -0.69 11.38
N THR A 32 -1.35 0.49 11.26
CA THR A 32 -0.52 0.83 10.08
C THR A 32 -1.29 0.61 8.76
N PRO A 33 -2.43 1.30 8.57
CA PRO A 33 -3.30 1.07 7.43
C PRO A 33 -2.64 1.49 6.12
N VAL A 34 -3.05 0.86 5.02
CA VAL A 34 -2.70 1.30 3.67
C VAL A 34 -3.44 2.61 3.35
N VAL A 35 -2.71 3.64 2.96
CA VAL A 35 -3.26 4.96 2.60
C VAL A 35 -3.12 5.29 1.12
N TYR A 36 -2.45 4.43 0.36
CA TYR A 36 -2.33 4.54 -1.09
C TYR A 36 -1.93 3.19 -1.68
N ALA A 37 -2.51 2.84 -2.82
CA ALA A 37 -2.09 1.74 -3.68
C ALA A 37 -2.17 2.23 -5.13
N ASN A 38 -1.13 1.97 -5.93
CA ASN A 38 -1.19 2.32 -7.36
C ASN A 38 -2.02 1.28 -8.15
N ASP A 39 -2.48 1.67 -9.34
CA ASP A 39 -3.25 0.80 -10.24
C ASP A 39 -2.53 -0.54 -10.47
N ARG A 40 -1.20 -0.50 -10.63
CA ARG A 40 -0.41 -1.70 -10.89
C ARG A 40 -0.52 -2.73 -9.77
N PHE A 41 -0.60 -2.30 -8.52
CA PHE A 41 -0.82 -3.20 -7.38
C PHE A 41 -2.20 -3.86 -7.46
N LEU A 42 -3.25 -3.08 -7.73
CA LEU A 42 -4.63 -3.55 -7.85
C LEU A 42 -4.76 -4.56 -9.00
N GLU A 43 -4.20 -4.24 -10.17
CA GLU A 43 -4.18 -5.15 -11.33
C GLU A 43 -3.46 -6.47 -11.04
N MET A 44 -2.30 -6.43 -10.36
CA MET A 44 -1.49 -7.62 -10.10
C MET A 44 -2.12 -8.56 -9.07
N THR A 45 -2.82 -7.99 -8.09
CA THR A 45 -3.39 -8.75 -6.96
C THR A 45 -4.86 -9.11 -7.19
N GLY A 46 -5.57 -8.34 -8.02
CA GLY A 46 -7.01 -8.48 -8.24
C GLY A 46 -7.87 -7.89 -7.12
N TYR A 47 -7.27 -7.19 -6.16
CA TYR A 47 -8.04 -6.46 -5.14
C TYR A 47 -8.60 -5.16 -5.72
N ASP A 48 -9.83 -4.84 -5.33
CA ASP A 48 -10.38 -3.50 -5.51
C ASP A 48 -9.73 -2.52 -4.54
N GLU A 49 -9.62 -1.26 -4.94
CA GLU A 49 -9.06 -0.19 -4.09
C GLU A 49 -9.73 -0.11 -2.71
N SER A 50 -11.06 -0.28 -2.66
CA SER A 50 -11.83 -0.26 -1.41
C SER A 50 -11.53 -1.43 -0.47
N ALA A 51 -10.97 -2.53 -0.99
CA ALA A 51 -10.53 -3.67 -0.20
C ALA A 51 -9.07 -3.54 0.27
N VAL A 52 -8.38 -2.48 -0.15
CA VAL A 52 -6.97 -2.23 0.15
C VAL A 52 -6.83 -1.01 1.05
N LEU A 53 -7.45 0.11 0.71
CA LEU A 53 -7.33 1.34 1.46
C LEU A 53 -7.98 1.23 2.84
N GLY A 54 -7.25 1.66 3.88
CA GLY A 54 -7.70 1.63 5.27
C GLY A 54 -7.49 0.28 5.96
N GLU A 55 -7.15 -0.77 5.22
CA GLU A 55 -6.92 -2.10 5.80
C GLU A 55 -5.50 -2.22 6.38
N ASP A 56 -5.40 -2.95 7.48
CA ASP A 56 -4.14 -3.41 8.04
C ASP A 56 -3.38 -4.29 7.02
N TRP A 57 -2.04 -4.19 7.00
CA TRP A 57 -1.17 -5.03 6.16
C TRP A 57 -1.46 -6.53 6.29
N LEU A 58 -1.97 -6.98 7.44
CA LEU A 58 -2.35 -8.37 7.69
C LEU A 58 -3.57 -8.84 6.89
N ALA A 59 -4.46 -7.93 6.49
CA ALA A 59 -5.67 -8.25 5.71
C ALA A 59 -5.34 -8.58 4.24
N LEU A 60 -4.24 -8.04 3.70
CA LEU A 60 -3.77 -8.28 2.33
C LEU A 60 -3.02 -9.61 2.16
N ARG A 61 -3.05 -10.47 3.19
CA ARG A 61 -2.44 -11.79 3.14
C ARG A 61 -3.31 -12.71 2.29
N GLY A 62 -2.85 -13.03 1.09
CA GLY A 62 -3.50 -14.03 0.25
C GLY A 62 -3.58 -15.41 0.91
N PRO A 63 -4.43 -16.33 0.43
CA PRO A 63 -4.68 -17.65 1.05
C PRO A 63 -3.46 -18.58 1.14
N GLY A 64 -2.36 -18.25 0.46
CA GLY A 64 -1.07 -18.94 0.60
C GLY A 64 -0.17 -18.39 1.73
N THR A 65 -0.62 -17.37 2.45
CA THR A 65 0.14 -16.76 3.55
C THR A 65 -0.15 -17.52 4.84
N ASP A 66 0.85 -18.22 5.34
CA ASP A 66 0.78 -18.94 6.61
C ASP A 66 0.65 -17.97 7.80
N GLY A 67 -0.56 -17.87 8.37
CA GLY A 67 -0.85 -16.95 9.48
C GLY A 67 -0.06 -17.25 10.75
N GLU A 68 0.15 -18.53 11.08
CA GLU A 68 0.93 -18.93 12.26
C GLU A 68 2.41 -18.55 12.17
N ARG A 69 3.01 -18.53 10.97
CA ARG A 69 4.39 -18.05 10.79
C ARG A 69 4.50 -16.55 11.05
N VAL A 70 3.44 -15.80 10.77
CA VAL A 70 3.39 -14.34 10.84
C VAL A 70 3.21 -13.87 12.29
N GLU A 71 2.30 -14.50 13.04
CA GLU A 71 2.00 -14.13 14.44
C GLU A 71 3.18 -14.37 15.40
N ARG A 72 4.26 -14.98 14.90
CA ARG A 72 5.47 -15.33 15.66
C ARG A 72 6.64 -14.36 15.44
N LEU A 73 6.49 -13.36 14.55
CA LEU A 73 7.48 -12.31 14.28
C LEU A 73 7.18 -11.06 15.11
#